data_AF-A0A2M7CM71-F1
#
_entry.id   AF-A0A2M7CM71-F1
#
_cell.length_a   1.000
_cell.length_b   1.000
_cell.length_c   1.000
_cell.angle_alpha   90.00
_cell.angle_beta   90.00
_cell.angle_gamma   90.00
#
_symmetry.space_group_name_H-M   'P 1'
#
loop_
_entity.id
_entity.type
_entity.pdbx_description
1 polymer ?
#
loop_
_entity_poly.entity_id
_entity_poly.type
_entity_poly.pdbx_seq_one_letter_code
_entity_poly.pdbx_strand_id
1 'polypeptide(L)'
;MLPDFRVRQRDYLLEIARLLTEELDLEKLLARILKIAIEMLAGQAGLIALKETEGWRVATAHNIPPAFLSYLTPLLAEEKVADLDVTELNRMLKELTYTASMGLLNGTGIALAAHGQVIGVIFIFRNYADLFSANDKALLGSFAGQAAVAVHNARLYGQVNIEKQRLDALLDSAADGILILNADLTIERVNDAFERIFGRTHDQLAGTPHAEVIRWARDPIGVPLEEAITDGWPLTPNATLY
;
A
#
# COMPACT_ATOMS: atom_id res chain seq x y z
N MET A 1 20.95 2.44 -37.74
CA MET A 1 21.12 3.19 -36.48
C MET A 1 19.81 3.21 -35.69
N LEU A 2 19.47 2.11 -35.01
CA LEU A 2 18.24 1.92 -34.19
C LEU A 2 18.44 1.35 -32.76
N PRO A 3 19.64 0.95 -32.27
CA PRO A 3 19.79 0.47 -30.87
C PRO A 3 19.56 1.55 -29.81
N ASP A 4 20.00 2.78 -30.09
CA ASP A 4 20.20 3.82 -29.07
C ASP A 4 18.88 4.35 -28.47
N PHE A 5 17.80 4.41 -29.27
CA PHE A 5 16.49 4.87 -28.80
C PHE A 5 15.80 3.87 -27.86
N ARG A 6 15.86 2.57 -28.17
CA ARG A 6 15.26 1.52 -27.32
C ARG A 6 16.00 1.33 -26.00
N VAL A 7 17.32 1.56 -25.98
CA VAL A 7 18.12 1.51 -24.76
C VAL A 7 17.77 2.70 -23.85
N ARG A 8 17.77 3.94 -24.37
CA ARG A 8 17.37 5.12 -23.59
C ARG A 8 15.95 5.04 -23.05
N GLN A 9 15.01 4.48 -23.82
CA GLN A 9 13.64 4.28 -23.37
C GLN A 9 13.55 3.28 -22.20
N ARG A 10 14.37 2.23 -22.19
CA ARG A 10 14.45 1.29 -21.07
C ARG A 10 15.09 1.91 -19.85
N ASP A 11 16.17 2.67 -20.03
CA ASP A 11 16.88 3.31 -18.91
C ASP A 11 15.98 4.35 -18.22
N TYR A 12 15.20 5.12 -19.00
CA TYR A 12 14.23 6.07 -18.47
C TYR A 12 13.11 5.39 -17.68
N LEU A 13 12.60 4.24 -18.15
CA LEU A 13 11.61 3.45 -17.41
C LEU A 13 12.19 2.88 -16.12
N LEU A 14 13.44 2.39 -16.14
CA LEU A 14 14.11 1.87 -14.94
C LEU A 14 14.36 2.97 -13.89
N GLU A 15 14.76 4.16 -14.32
CA GLU A 15 14.97 5.30 -13.42
C GLU A 15 13.66 5.74 -12.77
N ILE A 16 12.59 5.86 -13.54
CA ILE A 16 11.25 6.17 -13.01
C ILE A 16 10.78 5.08 -12.04
N ALA A 17 10.95 3.81 -12.38
CA ALA A 17 10.56 2.70 -11.51
C ALA A 17 11.25 2.77 -10.15
N ARG A 18 12.54 3.11 -10.13
CA ARG A 18 13.31 3.27 -8.89
C ARG A 18 12.77 4.42 -8.03
N LEU A 19 12.45 5.56 -8.63
CA LEU A 19 11.86 6.70 -7.93
C LEU A 19 10.45 6.40 -7.38
N LEU A 20 9.74 5.44 -7.98
CA LEU A 20 8.42 5.01 -7.50
C LEU A 20 8.53 4.03 -6.33
N THR A 21 9.56 3.18 -6.29
CA THR A 21 9.74 2.22 -5.18
C THR A 21 10.15 2.84 -3.85
N GLU A 22 10.62 4.09 -3.84
CA GLU A 22 11.03 4.81 -2.63
C GLU A 22 9.85 5.52 -1.93
N GLU A 23 8.71 5.70 -2.62
CA GLU A 23 7.52 6.33 -2.06
C GLU A 23 6.62 5.28 -1.40
N LEU A 24 6.46 5.40 -0.08
CA LEU A 24 5.64 4.49 0.74
C LEU A 24 4.21 5.02 0.94
N ASP A 25 3.97 6.30 0.68
CA ASP A 25 2.65 6.89 0.71
C ASP A 25 1.88 6.52 -0.58
N LEU A 26 0.88 5.66 -0.42
CA LEU A 26 0.09 5.13 -1.54
C LEU A 26 -0.58 6.25 -2.36
N GLU A 27 -1.12 7.29 -1.72
CA GLU A 27 -1.82 8.36 -2.44
C GLU A 27 -0.85 9.21 -3.26
N LYS A 28 0.28 9.60 -2.66
CA LYS A 28 1.34 10.33 -3.37
C LYS A 28 1.90 9.52 -4.52
N LEU A 29 2.15 8.23 -4.29
CA LEU A 29 2.65 7.30 -5.30
C LEU A 29 1.70 7.21 -6.50
N LEU A 30 0.41 6.99 -6.25
CA LEU A 30 -0.60 6.89 -7.31
C LEU A 30 -0.74 8.18 -8.11
N ALA A 31 -0.75 9.34 -7.44
CA ALA A 31 -0.80 10.63 -8.12
C ALA A 31 0.41 10.84 -9.04
N ARG A 32 1.60 10.43 -8.58
CA ARG A 32 2.85 10.52 -9.35
C ARG A 32 2.85 9.56 -10.55
N ILE A 33 2.42 8.32 -10.35
CA ILE A 33 2.25 7.32 -11.43
C ILE A 33 1.31 7.86 -12.50
N LEU A 34 0.16 8.40 -12.09
CA LEU A 34 -0.83 8.93 -13.02
C LEU A 34 -0.27 10.08 -13.86
N LYS A 35 0.42 11.03 -13.21
CA LYS A 35 1.03 12.15 -13.91
C LYS A 35 2.04 11.70 -14.98
N ILE A 36 2.91 10.75 -14.62
CA ILE A 36 3.90 10.19 -15.56
C ILE A 36 3.21 9.46 -16.71
N ALA A 37 2.15 8.67 -16.44
CA ALA A 37 1.40 7.98 -17.47
C ALA A 37 0.72 8.95 -18.46
N ILE A 38 0.17 10.07 -17.95
CA ILE A 38 -0.42 11.12 -18.78
C ILE A 38 0.66 11.74 -19.69
N GLU A 39 1.80 12.13 -19.12
CA GLU A 39 2.91 12.72 -19.89
C GLU A 39 3.47 11.75 -20.95
N MET A 40 3.65 10.47 -20.57
CA MET A 40 4.18 9.42 -21.44
C MET A 40 3.33 9.16 -22.68
N LEU A 41 2.01 9.33 -22.58
CA LEU A 41 1.08 9.15 -23.69
C LEU A 41 0.62 10.45 -24.35
N ALA A 42 1.22 11.59 -23.98
CA ALA A 42 0.74 12.91 -24.37
C ALA A 42 -0.79 13.07 -24.13
N GLY A 43 -1.26 12.49 -23.03
CA GLY A 43 -2.64 12.57 -22.57
C GLY A 43 -2.95 13.93 -21.96
N GLN A 44 -4.24 14.20 -21.77
CA GLN A 44 -4.71 15.47 -21.17
C GLN A 44 -5.28 15.27 -19.77
N ALA A 45 -5.82 14.09 -19.51
CA ALA A 45 -6.41 13.71 -18.24
C ALA A 45 -6.26 12.20 -18.03
N GLY A 46 -6.49 11.76 -16.81
CA GLY A 46 -6.52 10.34 -16.50
C GLY A 46 -6.99 10.07 -15.08
N LEU A 47 -7.21 8.80 -14.79
CA LEU A 47 -7.52 8.29 -13.46
C LEU A 47 -6.82 6.96 -13.21
N ILE A 48 -6.68 6.61 -11.94
CA ILE A 48 -6.37 5.26 -11.49
C ILE A 48 -7.53 4.77 -10.65
N ALA A 49 -8.12 3.66 -11.06
CA ALA A 49 -9.07 2.91 -10.26
C ALA A 49 -8.36 1.70 -9.66
N LEU A 50 -8.53 1.47 -8.36
CA LEU A 50 -8.00 0.29 -7.70
C LEU A 50 -9.11 -0.70 -7.43
N LYS A 51 -8.76 -1.99 -7.50
CA LYS A 51 -9.67 -3.06 -7.12
C LYS A 51 -9.75 -3.14 -5.60
N GLU A 52 -10.98 -3.22 -5.09
CA GLU A 52 -11.33 -3.42 -3.68
C GLU A 52 -12.23 -4.66 -3.54
N THR A 53 -12.59 -5.02 -2.31
CA THR A 53 -13.45 -6.18 -2.03
C THR A 53 -14.86 -6.02 -2.60
N GLU A 54 -15.40 -4.80 -2.56
CA GLU A 54 -16.76 -4.46 -2.98
C GLU A 54 -16.77 -3.51 -4.18
N GLY A 55 -15.91 -3.75 -5.17
CA GLY A 55 -15.91 -2.97 -6.41
C GLY A 55 -14.58 -2.32 -6.75
N TRP A 56 -14.69 -1.18 -7.43
CA TRP A 56 -13.57 -0.38 -7.87
C TRP A 56 -13.65 1.00 -7.23
N ARG A 57 -12.53 1.46 -6.67
CA ARG A 57 -12.43 2.82 -6.13
C ARG A 57 -11.55 3.67 -7.01
N VAL A 58 -12.02 4.85 -7.38
CA VAL A 58 -11.16 5.88 -7.97
C VAL A 58 -10.18 6.33 -6.89
N ALA A 59 -8.92 5.94 -7.03
CA ALA A 59 -7.89 6.25 -6.05
C ALA A 59 -7.18 7.57 -6.33
N THR A 60 -7.08 7.95 -7.60
CA THR A 60 -6.60 9.28 -7.99
C THR A 60 -7.14 9.65 -9.37
N ALA A 61 -7.29 10.94 -9.62
CA ALA A 61 -7.70 11.49 -10.90
C ALA A 61 -6.97 12.82 -11.15
N HIS A 62 -6.69 13.10 -12.41
CA HIS A 62 -5.98 14.30 -12.83
C HIS A 62 -6.66 14.91 -14.06
N ASN A 63 -6.93 16.21 -14.00
CA ASN A 63 -7.64 16.98 -15.03
C ASN A 63 -9.01 16.40 -15.44
N ILE A 64 -9.71 15.75 -14.51
CA ILE A 64 -11.08 15.28 -14.73
C ILE A 64 -12.08 16.25 -14.10
N PRO A 65 -13.12 16.69 -14.81
CA PRO A 65 -14.17 17.54 -14.25
C PRO A 65 -14.83 16.91 -13.01
N PRO A 66 -15.00 17.66 -11.89
CA PRO A 66 -15.59 17.12 -10.67
C PRO A 66 -16.97 16.49 -10.88
N ALA A 67 -17.81 17.09 -11.74
CA ALA A 67 -19.13 16.55 -12.06
C ALA A 67 -19.08 15.13 -12.66
N PHE A 68 -18.06 14.84 -13.48
CA PHE A 68 -17.86 13.51 -14.04
C PHE A 68 -17.37 12.52 -12.97
N LEU A 69 -16.46 12.94 -12.09
CA LEU A 69 -16.00 12.12 -10.96
C LEU A 69 -17.13 11.78 -9.99
N SER A 70 -18.02 12.73 -9.69
CA SER A 70 -19.18 12.51 -8.82
C SER A 70 -20.16 11.50 -9.40
N TYR A 71 -20.22 11.36 -10.72
CA TYR A 71 -21.01 10.33 -11.40
C TYR A 71 -20.27 8.98 -11.48
N LEU A 72 -18.99 9.00 -11.81
CA LEU A 72 -18.19 7.80 -12.05
C LEU A 72 -17.86 7.04 -10.76
N THR A 73 -17.56 7.75 -9.67
CA THR A 73 -17.09 7.12 -8.42
C THR A 73 -18.14 6.18 -7.82
N PRO A 74 -19.42 6.58 -7.67
CA PRO A 74 -20.46 5.66 -7.19
C PRO A 74 -20.69 4.47 -8.12
N LEU A 75 -20.67 4.70 -9.44
CA LEU A 75 -20.87 3.65 -10.44
C LEU A 75 -19.79 2.55 -10.35
N LEU A 76 -18.53 2.95 -10.14
CA LEU A 76 -17.42 2.00 -10.00
C LEU A 76 -17.49 1.19 -8.69
N ALA A 77 -18.12 1.74 -7.66
CA ALA A 77 -18.34 1.08 -6.38
C ALA A 77 -19.59 0.17 -6.37
N GLU A 78 -20.35 0.09 -7.47
CA GLU A 78 -21.48 -0.83 -7.55
C GLU A 78 -21.03 -2.29 -7.58
N GLU A 79 -21.73 -3.15 -6.85
CA GLU A 79 -21.46 -4.59 -6.78
C GLU A 79 -21.43 -5.25 -8.17
N LYS A 80 -22.32 -4.82 -9.08
CA LYS A 80 -22.37 -5.31 -10.48
C LYS A 80 -21.09 -4.99 -11.28
N VAL A 81 -20.33 -3.99 -10.85
CA VAL A 81 -19.08 -3.57 -11.49
C VAL A 81 -17.86 -4.26 -10.84
N ALA A 82 -18.01 -4.82 -9.63
CA ALA A 82 -16.95 -5.51 -8.91
C ALA A 82 -16.43 -6.77 -9.62
N ASP A 83 -17.35 -7.49 -10.27
CA ASP A 83 -17.05 -8.72 -11.00
C ASP A 83 -16.43 -8.49 -12.37
N LEU A 84 -16.45 -7.25 -12.88
CA LEU A 84 -15.89 -6.95 -14.19
C LEU A 84 -14.39 -7.23 -14.21
N ASP A 85 -13.96 -7.89 -15.28
CA ASP A 85 -12.54 -7.97 -15.59
C ASP A 85 -12.01 -6.63 -16.12
N VAL A 86 -10.69 -6.52 -16.27
CA VAL A 86 -10.05 -5.28 -16.75
C VAL A 86 -10.51 -4.92 -18.16
N THR A 87 -10.77 -5.90 -19.01
CA THR A 87 -11.18 -5.66 -20.39
C THR A 87 -12.59 -5.07 -20.44
N GLU A 88 -13.51 -5.61 -19.64
CA GLU A 88 -14.87 -5.12 -19.49
C GLU A 88 -14.91 -3.73 -18.86
N LEU A 89 -14.14 -3.52 -17.79
CA LEU A 89 -14.00 -2.22 -17.15
C LEU A 89 -13.45 -1.18 -18.14
N ASN A 90 -12.42 -1.53 -18.90
CA ASN A 90 -11.85 -0.65 -19.93
C ASN A 90 -12.86 -0.28 -21.01
N ARG A 91 -13.68 -1.24 -21.46
CA ARG A 91 -14.75 -0.99 -22.43
C ARG A 91 -15.79 -0.03 -21.86
N MET A 92 -16.26 -0.28 -20.64
CA MET A 92 -17.23 0.56 -19.95
C MET A 92 -16.72 2.00 -19.78
N LEU A 93 -15.49 2.17 -19.27
CA LEU A 93 -14.87 3.48 -19.10
C LEU A 93 -14.72 4.21 -20.43
N LYS A 94 -14.35 3.50 -21.50
CA LYS A 94 -14.22 4.07 -22.84
C LYS A 94 -15.58 4.57 -23.36
N GLU A 95 -16.63 3.78 -23.24
CA GLU A 95 -17.99 4.15 -23.69
C GLU A 95 -18.56 5.35 -22.91
N LEU A 96 -18.38 5.33 -21.58
CA LEU A 96 -18.80 6.44 -20.71
C LEU A 96 -18.08 7.74 -21.08
N THR A 97 -16.77 7.68 -21.29
CA THR A 97 -15.96 8.84 -21.67
C THR A 97 -16.35 9.39 -23.03
N TYR A 98 -16.51 8.51 -24.01
CA TYR A 98 -16.89 8.89 -25.35
C TYR A 98 -18.26 9.59 -25.33
N THR A 99 -19.23 9.05 -24.58
CA THR A 99 -20.56 9.64 -24.44
C THR A 99 -20.53 10.97 -23.69
N ALA A 100 -19.86 11.03 -22.54
CA ALA A 100 -19.79 12.23 -21.70
C ALA A 100 -19.05 13.39 -22.38
N SER A 101 -18.10 13.08 -23.27
CA SER A 101 -17.38 14.08 -24.06
C SER A 101 -18.03 14.39 -25.41
N MET A 102 -19.22 13.84 -25.69
CA MET A 102 -19.90 13.97 -27.01
C MET A 102 -18.99 13.54 -28.18
N GLY A 103 -18.19 12.50 -27.97
CA GLY A 103 -17.27 11.93 -28.96
C GLY A 103 -15.92 12.65 -29.11
N LEU A 104 -15.65 13.66 -28.27
CA LEU A 104 -14.41 14.44 -28.35
C LEU A 104 -13.20 13.72 -27.71
N LEU A 105 -13.43 12.93 -26.66
CA LEU A 105 -12.36 12.26 -25.94
C LEU A 105 -12.31 10.76 -26.24
N ASN A 106 -11.10 10.30 -26.54
CA ASN A 106 -10.75 8.89 -26.60
C ASN A 106 -10.03 8.46 -25.33
N GLY A 107 -10.33 7.25 -24.87
CA GLY A 107 -9.76 6.65 -23.68
C GLY A 107 -9.02 5.34 -23.95
N THR A 108 -7.93 5.09 -23.23
CA THR A 108 -7.33 3.75 -23.11
C THR A 108 -7.05 3.44 -21.65
N GLY A 109 -7.31 2.20 -21.26
CA GLY A 109 -6.92 1.71 -19.96
C GLY A 109 -5.96 0.53 -20.04
N ILE A 110 -5.11 0.41 -19.04
CA ILE A 110 -4.15 -0.68 -18.86
C ILE A 110 -4.22 -1.19 -17.43
N ALA A 111 -4.16 -2.52 -17.27
CA ALA A 111 -4.12 -3.18 -15.98
C ALA A 111 -2.85 -2.81 -15.20
N LEU A 112 -3.02 -2.49 -13.92
CA LEU A 112 -1.95 -2.62 -12.94
C LEU A 112 -2.01 -4.05 -12.41
N ALA A 113 -1.07 -4.88 -12.86
CA ALA A 113 -0.95 -6.27 -12.45
C ALA A 113 0.40 -6.53 -11.78
N ALA A 114 0.37 -7.04 -10.55
CA ALA A 114 1.54 -7.45 -9.79
C ALA A 114 1.36 -8.89 -9.33
N HIS A 115 2.41 -9.71 -9.42
CA HIS A 115 2.39 -11.12 -8.97
C HIS A 115 1.22 -11.96 -9.52
N GLY A 116 0.80 -11.71 -10.77
CA GLY A 116 -0.32 -12.42 -11.40
C GLY A 116 -1.71 -11.96 -10.96
N GLN A 117 -1.81 -10.93 -10.12
CA GLN A 117 -3.07 -10.34 -9.68
C GLN A 117 -3.24 -8.92 -10.21
N VAL A 118 -4.45 -8.61 -10.71
CA VAL A 118 -4.83 -7.24 -11.06
C VAL A 118 -5.21 -6.49 -9.78
N ILE A 119 -4.47 -5.43 -9.50
CA ILE A 119 -4.68 -4.57 -8.33
C ILE A 119 -5.37 -3.25 -8.68
N GLY A 120 -5.43 -2.91 -9.98
CA GLY A 120 -6.01 -1.66 -10.45
C GLY A 120 -5.98 -1.53 -11.98
N VAL A 121 -6.44 -0.38 -12.46
CA VAL A 121 -6.40 0.06 -13.85
C VAL A 121 -6.01 1.53 -13.91
N ILE A 122 -5.06 1.87 -14.78
CA ILE A 122 -4.78 3.26 -15.17
C ILE A 122 -5.57 3.54 -16.44
N PHE A 123 -6.33 4.63 -16.47
CA PHE A 123 -7.08 5.07 -17.63
C PHE A 123 -6.65 6.48 -18.05
N ILE A 124 -6.31 6.65 -19.33
CA ILE A 124 -5.78 7.91 -19.88
C ILE A 124 -6.69 8.40 -21.01
N PHE A 125 -6.96 9.70 -21.01
CA PHE A 125 -7.82 10.38 -21.97
C PHE A 125 -7.02 11.32 -22.88
N ARG A 126 -7.43 11.41 -24.15
CA ARG A 126 -6.88 12.35 -25.14
C ARG A 126 -7.96 12.89 -26.09
N ASN A 127 -7.83 14.16 -26.49
CA ASN A 127 -8.74 14.86 -27.42
C ASN A 127 -8.26 14.88 -28.88
N TYR A 128 -7.48 13.87 -29.31
CA TYR A 128 -7.11 13.70 -30.71
C TYR A 128 -7.93 12.58 -31.34
N ALA A 129 -8.32 12.76 -32.60
CA ALA A 129 -9.09 11.78 -33.37
C ALA A 129 -8.37 10.44 -33.54
N ASP A 130 -7.03 10.44 -33.46
CA ASP A 130 -6.26 9.21 -33.49
C ASP A 130 -6.55 8.34 -32.27
N LEU A 131 -6.61 7.03 -32.48
CA LEU A 131 -6.68 6.03 -31.42
C LEU A 131 -5.30 5.75 -30.82
N PHE A 132 -5.24 5.39 -29.54
CA PHE A 132 -4.00 4.92 -28.91
C PHE A 132 -3.38 3.77 -29.70
N SER A 133 -2.15 3.96 -30.16
CA SER A 133 -1.44 3.03 -31.02
C SER A 133 -1.05 1.75 -30.26
N ALA A 134 -0.70 0.68 -30.98
CA ALA A 134 -0.13 -0.52 -30.34
C ALA A 134 1.16 -0.22 -29.57
N ASN A 135 1.94 0.75 -30.04
CA ASN A 135 3.17 1.20 -29.38
C ASN A 135 2.85 1.98 -28.09
N ASP A 136 1.82 2.83 -28.10
CA ASP A 136 1.35 3.56 -26.91
C ASP A 136 0.95 2.57 -25.81
N LYS A 137 0.20 1.53 -26.19
CA LYS A 137 -0.23 0.48 -25.26
C LYS A 137 0.95 -0.35 -24.74
N ALA A 138 1.93 -0.68 -25.59
CA ALA A 138 3.12 -1.42 -25.18
C ALA A 138 4.00 -0.61 -24.20
N LEU A 139 4.13 0.69 -24.46
CA LEU A 139 4.87 1.62 -23.61
C LEU A 139 4.19 1.78 -22.24
N LEU A 140 2.91 2.13 -22.22
CA LEU A 140 2.15 2.25 -20.96
C LEU A 140 2.06 0.91 -20.24
N GLY A 141 1.98 -0.21 -20.96
CA GLY A 141 1.99 -1.56 -20.37
C GLY A 141 3.29 -1.87 -19.63
N SER A 142 4.43 -1.50 -20.22
CA SER A 142 5.74 -1.69 -19.58
C SER A 142 5.87 -0.86 -18.30
N PHE A 143 5.42 0.40 -18.35
CA PHE A 143 5.37 1.28 -17.18
C PHE A 143 4.39 0.77 -16.11
N ALA A 144 3.20 0.33 -16.51
CA ALA A 144 2.14 -0.18 -15.63
C ALA A 144 2.60 -1.41 -14.83
N GLY A 145 3.40 -2.30 -15.43
CA GLY A 145 3.96 -3.45 -14.72
C GLY A 145 4.85 -3.04 -13.54
N GLN A 146 5.73 -2.04 -13.73
CA GLN A 146 6.59 -1.53 -12.65
C GLN A 146 5.80 -0.73 -11.62
N ALA A 147 4.88 0.12 -12.09
CA ALA A 147 3.98 0.88 -11.22
C ALA A 147 3.14 -0.05 -10.33
N ALA A 148 2.66 -1.18 -10.86
CA ALA A 148 1.88 -2.15 -10.10
C ALA A 148 2.68 -2.76 -8.94
N VAL A 149 3.96 -3.06 -9.15
CA VAL A 149 4.84 -3.57 -8.07
C VAL A 149 5.02 -2.52 -6.97
N ALA A 150 5.29 -1.27 -7.33
CA ALA A 150 5.42 -0.19 -6.35
C ALA A 150 4.11 0.02 -5.55
N VAL A 151 2.96 0.05 -6.24
CA VAL A 151 1.63 0.18 -5.60
C VAL A 151 1.34 -1.00 -4.67
N HIS A 152 1.71 -2.22 -5.06
CA HIS A 152 1.56 -3.40 -4.20
C HIS A 152 2.41 -3.27 -2.93
N ASN A 153 3.68 -2.87 -3.06
CA ASN A 153 4.57 -2.69 -1.91
C ASN A 153 4.08 -1.59 -0.96
N ALA A 154 3.64 -0.44 -1.50
CA ALA A 154 3.08 0.64 -0.68
C ALA A 154 1.80 0.21 0.05
N ARG A 155 0.93 -0.59 -0.59
CA ARG A 155 -0.26 -1.18 0.06
C ARG A 155 0.12 -2.12 1.20
N LEU A 156 1.06 -3.03 0.98
CA LEU A 156 1.54 -3.96 2.02
C LEU A 156 2.17 -3.21 3.19
N TYR A 157 3.00 -2.21 2.92
CA TYR A 157 3.60 -1.37 3.96
C TYR A 157 2.54 -0.64 4.79
N GLY A 158 1.53 -0.06 4.12
CA GLY A 158 0.40 0.57 4.79
C GLY A 158 -0.39 -0.40 5.67
N GLN A 159 -0.65 -1.62 5.21
CA GLN A 159 -1.32 -2.67 6.00
C GLN A 159 -0.52 -3.05 7.25
N VAL A 160 0.78 -3.29 7.10
CA VAL A 160 1.66 -3.59 8.25
C VAL A 160 1.65 -2.46 9.26
N ASN A 161 1.68 -1.21 8.81
CA ASN A 161 1.66 -0.06 9.71
C ASN A 161 0.31 0.09 10.44
N ILE A 162 -0.82 -0.14 9.76
CA ILE A 162 -2.15 -0.11 10.38
C ILE A 162 -2.29 -1.23 11.43
N GLU A 163 -1.86 -2.45 11.11
CA GLU A 163 -1.94 -3.55 12.07
C GLU A 163 -1.01 -3.33 13.27
N LYS A 164 0.18 -2.77 13.06
CA LYS A 164 1.05 -2.36 14.16
C LYS A 164 0.37 -1.33 15.07
N GLN A 165 -0.20 -0.27 14.49
CA GLN A 165 -0.93 0.76 15.25
C GLN A 165 -2.13 0.17 16.01
N ARG A 166 -2.81 -0.81 15.42
CA ARG A 166 -3.93 -1.51 16.07
C ARG A 166 -3.46 -2.33 17.26
N LEU A 167 -2.36 -3.08 17.11
CA LEU A 167 -1.76 -3.84 18.22
C LEU A 167 -1.32 -2.90 19.34
N ASP A 168 -0.67 -1.79 18.99
CA ASP A 168 -0.26 -0.76 19.95
C ASP A 168 -1.47 -0.24 20.74
N ALA A 169 -2.53 0.17 20.04
CA ALA A 169 -3.75 0.66 20.69
C ALA A 169 -4.42 -0.38 21.60
N LEU A 170 -4.39 -1.66 21.22
CA LEU A 170 -4.92 -2.74 22.05
C LEU A 170 -4.10 -2.91 23.34
N LEU A 171 -2.77 -2.93 23.24
CA LEU A 171 -1.89 -3.02 24.39
C LEU A 171 -2.08 -1.84 25.35
N ASP A 172 -2.22 -0.62 24.81
CA ASP A 172 -2.36 0.60 25.61
C ASP A 172 -3.75 0.72 26.25
N SER A 173 -4.76 0.06 25.68
CA SER A 173 -6.10 -0.04 26.28
C SER A 173 -6.19 -1.01 27.46
N ALA A 174 -5.22 -1.91 27.63
CA ALA A 174 -5.24 -2.89 28.71
C ALA A 174 -5.09 -2.21 30.08
N ALA A 175 -5.81 -2.71 31.09
CA ALA A 175 -5.71 -2.20 32.45
C ALA A 175 -4.47 -2.73 33.19
N ASP A 176 -4.00 -3.92 32.80
CA ASP A 176 -2.80 -4.53 33.34
C ASP A 176 -1.54 -3.93 32.71
N GLY A 177 -0.50 -3.79 33.52
CA GLY A 177 0.82 -3.35 33.04
C GLY A 177 1.45 -4.44 32.18
N ILE A 178 1.61 -4.17 30.90
CA ILE A 178 2.24 -5.07 29.93
C ILE A 178 3.62 -4.53 29.58
N LEU A 179 4.61 -5.42 29.56
CA LEU A 179 5.93 -5.16 29.02
C LEU A 179 6.29 -6.24 28.01
N ILE A 180 7.00 -5.86 26.96
CA ILE A 180 7.52 -6.75 25.92
C ILE A 180 9.05 -6.71 25.99
N LEU A 181 9.68 -7.87 25.89
CA LEU A 181 11.13 -8.03 25.98
C LEU A 181 11.73 -8.48 24.65
N ASN A 182 12.92 -7.96 24.36
CA ASN A 182 13.80 -8.51 23.34
C ASN A 182 14.36 -9.89 23.77
N ALA A 183 14.97 -10.61 22.82
CA ALA A 183 15.61 -11.89 23.08
C ALA A 183 16.77 -11.82 24.11
N ASP A 184 17.33 -10.64 24.33
CA ASP A 184 18.37 -10.37 25.34
C ASP A 184 17.80 -9.89 26.69
N LEU A 185 16.48 -9.99 26.89
CA LEU A 185 15.76 -9.59 28.11
C LEU A 185 15.80 -8.09 28.43
N THR A 186 16.10 -7.26 27.43
CA THR A 186 15.89 -5.81 27.50
C THR A 186 14.45 -5.44 27.16
N ILE A 187 13.94 -4.37 27.77
CA ILE A 187 12.58 -3.88 27.53
C ILE A 187 12.48 -3.33 26.11
N GLU A 188 11.66 -3.96 25.27
CA GLU A 188 11.32 -3.48 23.93
C GLU A 188 10.16 -2.48 23.98
N ARG A 189 9.12 -2.75 24.76
CA ARG A 189 7.90 -1.92 24.87
C ARG A 189 7.29 -2.03 26.26
N VAL A 190 6.60 -0.98 26.68
CA VAL A 190 5.67 -0.98 27.80
C VAL A 190 4.36 -0.33 27.36
N ASN A 191 3.24 -0.67 27.98
CA ASN A 191 1.95 -0.01 27.70
C ASN A 191 1.66 1.14 28.69
N ASP A 192 0.64 1.94 28.38
CA ASP A 192 0.21 3.07 29.22
C ASP A 192 -0.11 2.67 30.67
N ALA A 193 -0.62 1.47 30.91
CA ALA A 193 -0.87 0.99 32.26
C ALA A 193 0.43 0.74 33.03
N PHE A 194 1.43 0.15 32.40
CA PHE A 194 2.75 -0.05 32.99
C PHE A 194 3.41 1.29 33.34
N GLU A 195 3.35 2.27 32.42
CA GLU A 195 3.86 3.62 32.68
C GLU A 195 3.18 4.27 33.89
N ARG A 196 1.85 4.13 34.01
CA ARG A 196 1.09 4.64 35.16
C ARG A 196 1.46 3.95 36.47
N ILE A 197 1.72 2.64 36.43
CA ILE A 197 2.09 1.85 37.62
C ILE A 197 3.50 2.22 38.10
N PHE A 198 4.47 2.32 37.18
CA PHE A 198 5.88 2.56 37.51
C PHE A 198 6.30 4.03 37.52
N GLY A 199 5.47 4.94 36.97
CA GLY A 199 5.75 6.36 36.89
C GLY A 199 6.91 6.74 35.96
N ARG A 200 7.23 5.88 34.98
CA ARG A 200 8.29 6.09 33.98
C ARG A 200 7.73 5.85 32.59
N THR A 201 8.13 6.68 31.65
CA THR A 201 7.68 6.58 30.25
C THR A 201 8.39 5.46 29.51
N HIS A 202 7.82 5.02 28.40
CA HIS A 202 8.40 4.04 27.50
C HIS A 202 9.83 4.41 27.11
N ASP A 203 10.08 5.66 26.71
CA ASP A 203 11.40 6.16 26.33
C ASP A 203 12.45 6.04 27.45
N GLN A 204 12.02 6.07 28.72
CA GLN A 204 12.92 5.93 29.88
C GLN A 204 13.23 4.47 30.20
N LEU A 205 12.39 3.54 29.75
CA LEU A 205 12.47 2.11 30.05
C LEU A 205 13.01 1.29 28.88
N ALA A 206 12.78 1.73 27.65
CA ALA A 206 13.21 1.04 26.44
C ALA A 206 14.73 0.82 26.42
N GLY A 207 15.15 -0.40 26.10
CA GLY A 207 16.55 -0.83 26.06
C GLY A 207 17.18 -1.13 27.42
N THR A 208 16.48 -0.89 28.53
CA THR A 208 16.98 -1.28 29.87
C THR A 208 16.73 -2.76 30.14
N PRO A 209 17.63 -3.48 30.84
CA PRO A 209 17.36 -4.85 31.27
C PRO A 209 16.15 -4.91 32.19
N HIS A 210 15.22 -5.83 31.92
CA HIS A 210 13.96 -5.91 32.67
C HIS A 210 14.17 -6.10 34.19
N ALA A 211 15.21 -6.84 34.59
CA ALA A 211 15.58 -7.09 35.98
C ALA A 211 16.00 -5.83 36.75
N GLU A 212 16.39 -4.75 36.07
CA GLU A 212 16.67 -3.47 36.72
C GLU A 212 15.39 -2.75 37.15
N VAL A 213 14.30 -2.96 36.40
CA VAL A 213 13.01 -2.31 36.57
C VAL A 213 12.08 -3.15 37.45
N ILE A 214 11.94 -4.43 37.14
CA ILE A 214 11.13 -5.38 37.90
C ILE A 214 12.04 -6.25 38.75
N ARG A 215 11.92 -6.11 40.06
CA ARG A 215 12.67 -6.88 41.04
C ARG A 215 11.73 -7.67 41.91
N TRP A 216 12.08 -8.94 42.12
CA TRP A 216 11.35 -9.78 43.05
C TRP A 216 11.49 -9.27 44.48
N ALA A 217 10.36 -9.08 45.17
CA ALA A 217 10.36 -8.67 46.58
C ALA A 217 10.77 -9.80 47.53
N ARG A 218 10.70 -11.05 47.06
CA ARG A 218 11.07 -12.29 47.75
C ARG A 218 11.63 -13.27 46.72
N ASP A 219 12.35 -14.30 47.14
CA ASP A 219 12.85 -15.30 46.20
C ASP A 219 11.70 -15.89 45.36
N PRO A 220 11.84 -15.90 44.02
CA PRO A 220 10.80 -16.43 43.14
C PRO A 220 10.62 -17.92 43.39
N ILE A 221 9.36 -18.38 43.32
CA ILE A 221 9.03 -19.79 43.40
C ILE A 221 9.07 -20.36 41.97
N GLY A 222 10.06 -21.21 41.67
CA GLY A 222 10.23 -21.82 40.36
C GLY A 222 11.54 -21.40 39.68
N VAL A 223 11.65 -21.73 38.40
CA VAL A 223 12.82 -21.40 37.56
C VAL A 223 12.71 -19.94 37.11
N PRO A 224 13.74 -19.09 37.33
CA PRO A 224 13.77 -17.73 36.80
C PRO A 224 13.67 -17.69 35.27
N LEU A 225 13.22 -16.57 34.71
CA LEU A 225 13.04 -16.41 33.27
C LEU A 225 14.34 -16.64 32.49
N GLU A 226 15.46 -16.18 33.03
CA GLU A 226 16.80 -16.34 32.44
C GLU A 226 17.21 -17.80 32.29
N GLU A 227 16.95 -18.59 33.34
CA GLU A 227 17.27 -20.02 33.36
C GLU A 227 16.30 -20.80 32.46
N ALA A 228 15.02 -20.44 32.48
CA ALA A 228 14.01 -21.05 31.59
C ALA A 228 14.32 -20.85 30.10
N ILE A 229 14.76 -19.65 29.69
CA ILE A 229 15.14 -19.36 28.30
C ILE A 229 16.41 -20.14 27.91
N THR A 230 17.37 -20.23 28.82
CA THR A 230 18.61 -21.00 28.59
C THR A 230 18.31 -22.49 28.36
N ASP A 231 17.29 -23.01 29.02
CA ASP A 231 16.80 -24.39 28.85
C ASP A 231 15.86 -24.59 27.63
N GLY A 232 15.72 -23.56 26.77
CA GLY A 232 15.00 -23.66 25.50
C GLY A 232 13.51 -23.32 25.55
N TRP A 233 13.06 -22.64 26.60
CA TRP A 233 11.69 -22.14 26.69
C TRP A 233 11.47 -20.87 25.83
N PRO A 234 10.30 -20.70 25.18
CA PRO A 234 9.18 -21.65 25.12
C PRO A 234 9.42 -22.77 24.11
N LEU A 235 9.22 -24.03 24.54
CA LEU A 235 9.39 -25.24 23.72
C LEU A 235 8.34 -25.37 22.60
N THR A 236 7.31 -24.52 22.58
CA THR A 236 6.29 -24.45 21.51
C THR A 236 5.82 -23.01 21.26
N PRO A 237 5.50 -22.61 20.01
CA PRO A 237 4.99 -21.28 19.66
C PRO A 237 3.69 -20.84 20.36
N ASN A 238 2.99 -21.75 21.06
CA ASN A 238 1.67 -21.52 21.67
C ASN A 238 1.69 -21.56 23.21
N ALA A 239 2.84 -21.47 23.88
CA ALA A 239 2.88 -21.46 25.33
C ALA A 239 2.52 -20.06 25.88
N THR A 240 1.31 -19.90 26.44
CA THR A 240 0.91 -18.71 27.20
C THR A 240 1.11 -18.93 28.71
N LEU A 241 1.76 -17.98 29.38
CA LEU A 241 1.77 -17.86 30.85
C LEU A 241 0.46 -17.18 31.28
N TYR A 242 -0.32 -17.84 32.14
CA TYR A 242 -1.40 -17.26 32.93
C TYR A 242 -0.87 -16.80 34.28
#